data_AF-A0A256ZV45-F1
#
_entry.id   AF-A0A256ZV45-F1
#
_cell.length_a   1.000
_cell.length_b   1.000
_cell.length_c   1.000
_cell.angle_alpha   90.00
_cell.angle_beta   90.00
_cell.angle_gamma   90.00
#
_symmetry.space_group_name_H-M   'P 1'
#
loop_
_entity.id
_entity.type
_entity.pdbx_description
1 polymer ?
#
loop_
_entity_poly.entity_id
_entity_poly.type
_entity_poly.pdbx_seq_one_letter_code
_entity_poly.pdbx_strand_id
1 'polypeptide(L)' 'MAAENMVLAATELGLGTCFIGRIKHAEQSFLERLGMKKGYEPVVAMVLGHIKERPAPKQREQPDITWVK' A
#
# COMPACT_ATOMS: atom_id res chain seq x y z
N MET A 1 -0.25 3.73 9.00
CA MET A 1 1.11 4.03 9.49
C MET A 1 2.14 3.00 9.03
N ALA A 2 2.09 1.71 9.41
CA ALA A 2 3.14 0.75 9.03
C ALA A 2 3.39 0.64 7.50
N ALA A 3 2.34 0.49 6.70
CA ALA A 3 2.50 0.34 5.26
C ALA A 3 2.95 1.63 4.56
N GLU A 4 2.54 2.80 5.06
CA GLU A 4 3.01 4.08 4.55
C GLU A 4 4.50 4.31 4.84
N ASN A 5 4.97 3.93 6.03
CA ASN A 5 6.40 4.00 6.36
C ASN A 5 7.23 3.12 5.41
N MET A 6 6.72 1.94 5.02
CA MET A 6 7.37 1.10 4.01
C MET A 6 7.44 1.79 2.64
N VAL A 7 6.40 2.54 2.24
CA VAL A 7 6.39 3.32 0.98
C VAL A 7 7.44 4.42 1.00
N LEU A 8 7.54 5.17 2.11
CA LEU A 8 8.53 6.24 2.26
C LEU A 8 9.96 5.68 2.21
N ALA A 9 10.25 4.64 2.99
CA ALA A 9 11.56 3.98 2.99
C ALA A 9 11.92 3.37 1.62
N ALA A 10 10.99 2.71 0.95
CA ALA A 10 11.21 2.18 -0.40
C ALA A 10 11.50 3.30 -1.41
N THR A 11 10.81 4.44 -1.29
CA THR A 11 11.04 5.61 -2.15
C THR A 11 12.44 6.20 -1.93
N GLU A 12 12.90 6.31 -0.69
CA GLU A 12 14.29 6.74 -0.36
C GLU A 12 15.34 5.80 -0.97
N LEU A 13 15.04 4.50 -1.03
CA LEU A 13 15.89 3.49 -1.68
C LEU A 13 15.78 3.45 -3.21
N GLY A 14 14.96 4.32 -3.82
CA GLY A 14 14.74 4.36 -5.26
C GLY A 14 13.87 3.21 -5.81
N LEU A 15 13.17 2.49 -4.93
CA LEU A 15 12.24 1.42 -5.30
C LEU A 15 10.84 1.98 -5.60
N GLY A 16 10.10 1.25 -6.44
CA GLY A 16 8.69 1.50 -6.68
C GLY A 16 7.83 0.70 -5.71
N THR A 17 6.68 1.24 -5.35
CA THR A 17 5.68 0.57 -4.52
C THR A 17 4.27 0.68 -5.10
N CYS A 18 3.44 -0.34 -4.90
CA CYS A 18 2.01 -0.28 -5.24
C CYS A 18 1.17 -1.02 -4.19
N PHE A 19 0.15 -0.34 -3.67
CA PHE A 19 -0.84 -0.95 -2.77
C PHE A 19 -1.84 -1.80 -3.54
N ILE A 20 -2.08 -3.01 -3.05
CA ILE A 20 -3.05 -3.96 -3.57
C ILE A 20 -4.15 -4.16 -2.52
N GLY A 21 -5.18 -3.31 -2.60
CA GLY A 21 -6.33 -3.36 -1.69
C GLY A 21 -7.23 -4.59 -1.89
N ARG A 22 -7.15 -5.24 -3.05
CA ARG A 22 -7.96 -6.42 -3.39
C ARG A 22 -7.70 -7.62 -2.48
N ILE A 23 -6.60 -7.66 -1.74
CA ILE A 23 -6.28 -8.74 -0.79
C ILE A 23 -7.38 -8.98 0.26
N LYS A 24 -8.18 -7.95 0.57
CA LYS A 24 -9.33 -8.05 1.48
C LYS A 24 -10.42 -9.01 0.99
N HIS A 25 -10.44 -9.28 -0.31
CA HIS A 25 -11.37 -10.20 -0.97
C HIS A 25 -10.67 -11.47 -1.43
N ALA A 26 -9.51 -11.79 -0.88
CA ALA A 26 -8.82 -13.03 -1.20
C ALA A 26 -9.57 -14.22 -0.60
N GLU A 27 -9.58 -15.32 -1.33
CA GLU A 27 -10.10 -16.59 -0.84
C GLU A 27 -9.36 -17.04 0.42
N GLN A 28 -10.09 -17.60 1.39
CA GLN A 28 -9.51 -18.08 2.64
C GLN A 28 -8.39 -19.11 2.40
N SER A 29 -8.56 -19.98 1.42
CA SER A 29 -7.56 -20.97 1.01
C SER A 29 -6.27 -20.34 0.50
N PHE A 30 -6.33 -19.16 -0.12
CA PHE A 30 -5.14 -18.41 -0.52
C PHE A 30 -4.41 -17.83 0.69
N LEU A 31 -5.15 -17.27 1.65
CA LEU A 31 -4.58 -16.72 2.89
C LEU A 31 -3.93 -17.81 3.75
N GLU A 32 -4.55 -18.99 3.83
CA GLU A 32 -3.98 -20.16 4.52
C GLU A 32 -2.69 -20.64 3.85
N ARG A 33 -2.65 -20.66 2.51
CA ARG A 33 -1.42 -20.97 1.77
C ARG A 33 -0.30 -19.95 2.02
N LEU A 34 -0.63 -18.70 2.33
CA LEU A 34 0.33 -17.68 2.78
C LEU A 34 0.74 -17.84 4.25
N GLY A 35 0.24 -18.86 4.95
CA GLY A 35 0.53 -19.11 6.36
C GLY A 35 -0.20 -18.17 7.32
N MET A 36 -1.29 -17.53 6.87
CA MET A 36 -2.09 -16.66 7.72
C MET A 36 -2.76 -17.47 8.84
N LYS A 37 -2.57 -17.02 10.08
CA LYS A 37 -3.15 -17.68 11.26
C LYS A 37 -4.62 -17.30 11.42
N LYS A 38 -5.39 -18.17 12.08
CA LYS A 38 -6.78 -17.88 12.47
C LYS A 38 -6.84 -16.59 13.31
N GLY A 39 -7.80 -15.73 13.00
CA GLY A 39 -7.99 -14.44 13.67
C GLY A 39 -7.14 -13.29 13.12
N TYR A 40 -6.35 -13.52 12.07
CA TYR A 40 -5.64 -12.47 11.34
C TYR A 40 -6.42 -12.13 10.08
N GLU A 41 -6.49 -10.85 9.75
CA GLU A 41 -7.18 -10.36 8.55
C GLU A 41 -6.21 -9.58 7.65
N PRO A 42 -6.25 -9.79 6.33
CA PRO A 42 -5.43 -9.02 5.41
C PRO A 42 -5.97 -7.58 5.30
N VAL A 43 -5.16 -6.59 5.66
CA VAL A 43 -5.53 -5.17 5.48
C VAL A 43 -5.13 -4.68 4.09
N VAL A 44 -3.89 -4.97 3.68
CA VAL A 44 -3.37 -4.58 2.37
C VAL A 44 -2.17 -5.46 1.99
N ALA A 45 -2.00 -5.72 0.69
CA ALA A 45 -0.79 -6.29 0.12
C ALA A 45 -0.02 -5.19 -0.61
N MET A 46 1.30 -5.36 -0.78
CA MET A 46 2.14 -4.35 -1.40
C MET A 46 3.16 -4.99 -2.32
N VAL A 47 3.36 -4.39 -3.49
CA VAL A 47 4.47 -4.70 -4.39
C VAL A 47 5.64 -3.76 -4.05
N LEU A 48 6.86 -4.30 -4.01
CA LEU A 48 8.12 -3.56 -3.94
C LEU A 48 9.06 -4.05 -5.03
N GLY A 49 9.78 -3.16 -5.72
CA GLY A 49 10.75 -3.58 -6.73
C GLY A 49 11.43 -2.44 -7.49
N HIS A 50 12.38 -2.81 -8.35
CA HIS A 50 13.06 -1.87 -9.22
C HIS A 50 12.10 -1.31 -10.27
N ILE A 51 12.16 0.01 -10.45
CA ILE A 51 11.23 0.75 -11.28
C ILE A 51 11.58 0.55 -12.75
N LYS A 52 10.64 0.01 -13.54
CA LYS A 52 10.75 -0.02 -15.01
C LYS A 52 10.20 1.25 -15.66
N GLU A 53 9.13 1.80 -15.12
CA GLU A 53 8.39 2.96 -15.66
C GLU A 53 7.98 3.91 -14.52
N ARG A 54 8.00 5.22 -14.79
CA ARG A 54 7.60 6.27 -13.83
C ARG A 54 6.36 6.99 -14.36
N PRO A 55 5.14 6.51 -14.04
CA PRO A 55 3.92 7.19 -14.46
C PRO A 55 3.84 8.59 -13.85
N ALA A 56 3.17 9.50 -14.55
CA ALA A 56 2.93 10.84 -14.04
C ALA A 56 2.10 10.81 -12.74
N PRO A 57 2.38 11.70 -11.77
CA PRO A 57 1.60 11.77 -10.54
C PRO A 57 0.14 12.15 -10.86
N LYS A 58 -0.81 11.51 -10.16
CA LYS A 58 -2.22 11.90 -10.25
C LYS A 58 -2.42 13.26 -9.58
N GLN A 59 -3.25 14.11 -10.20
CA GLN A 59 -3.67 15.37 -9.60
C GLN A 59 -4.46 15.09 -8.30
N ARG A 60 -4.12 15.81 -7.23
CA ARG A 60 -4.87 15.77 -5.97
C ARG A 60 -5.88 16.91 -5.94
N GLU A 61 -7.01 16.69 -5.29
CA GLU A 61 -7.96 17.77 -4.99
C GLU A 61 -7.31 18.79 -4.05
N GLN A 62 -7.64 20.06 -4.24
CA GLN A 62 -7.15 21.11 -3.36
C GLN A 62 -7.82 20.96 -1.99
N PRO A 63 -7.07 21.03 -0.88
CA PRO A 63 -7.66 20.91 0.45
C PRO A 63 -8.51 22.16 0.75
N ASP A 64 -9.70 21.95 1.31
CA ASP A 64 -10.48 23.01 1.95
C ASP A 64 -9.98 23.20 3.38
N ILE A 65 -9.18 24.25 3.61
CA ILE A 65 -8.49 24.48 4.87
C ILE A 65 -9.18 25.63 5.61
N THR A 66 -9.80 25.32 6.75
CA THR A 66 -10.27 26.32 7.72
C THR A 66 -9.34 26.32 8.93
N TRP A 67 -8.63 27.43 9.13
CA TRP A 67 -7.77 27.62 10.30
C TRP A 67 -8.60 28.16 11.47
N VAL A 68 -8.61 27.44 12.59
CA VAL A 68 -9.23 27.92 13.84
C VAL A 68 -8.15 28.65 14.66
N LYS A 69 -8.49 29.85 15.15
CA LYS A 69 -7.63 30.63 16.06
C LYS A 69 -7.74 30.15 17.49
#